data_AF-W9IB83-F1
#
_entry.id   AF-W9IB83-F1
#
_cell.length_a   1.000
_cell.length_b   1.000
_cell.length_c   1.000
_cell.angle_alpha   90.00
_cell.angle_beta   90.00
_cell.angle_gamma   90.00
#
_symmetry.space_group_name_H-M   'P 1'
#
loop_
_entity.id
_entity.type
_entity.pdbx_description
1 polymer ?
#
loop_
_entity_poly.entity_id
_entity_poly.type
_entity_poly.pdbx_seq_one_letter_code
_entity_poly.pdbx_strand_id
1 'polypeptide(L)'
;MHWCELYEHFNIPSQPVVFTKPADSIAAPFDDIHVYAEAQSQLDYEGELCFIFGKDCKDVTESNAMDCVLGYTIGNDLSARNYIPQEISGFQMSYGKSFNAFAPFRPYIVHPRIVGDPHQLQLTTKVNGEIRQDEKTSDMIWKIRQIIPHLTRSRTV
;
A
#
# COMPACT_ATOMS: atom_id res chain seq x y z
N MET A 1 -8.59 -6.92 -0.06
CA MET A 1 -9.31 -7.99 -0.79
C MET A 1 -8.37 -9.02 -1.41
N HIS A 2 -7.28 -8.61 -2.06
CA HIS A 2 -6.45 -9.50 -2.88
C HIS A 2 -5.75 -10.67 -2.16
N TRP A 3 -5.51 -10.58 -0.85
CA TRP A 3 -4.82 -11.62 -0.08
C TRP A 3 -5.50 -13.00 -0.09
N CYS A 4 -6.83 -13.05 -0.18
CA CYS A 4 -7.56 -14.33 -0.23
C CYS A 4 -7.38 -15.05 -1.58
N GLU A 5 -7.05 -14.33 -2.64
CA GLU A 5 -6.84 -14.89 -3.99
C GLU A 5 -5.40 -15.39 -4.17
N LEU A 6 -4.44 -14.75 -3.49
CA LEU A 6 -3.02 -15.07 -3.60
C LEU A 6 -2.57 -16.22 -2.67
N TYR A 7 -3.30 -16.47 -1.59
CA TYR A 7 -2.92 -17.46 -0.59
C TYR A 7 -4.15 -18.29 -0.19
N GLU A 8 -4.26 -19.50 -0.74
CA GLU A 8 -5.24 -20.48 -0.28
C GLU A 8 -5.03 -20.66 1.24
N HIS A 9 -6.08 -20.39 2.03
CA HIS A 9 -6.10 -20.43 3.51
C HIS A 9 -5.54 -19.22 4.27
N PHE A 10 -5.49 -18.03 3.67
CA PHE A 10 -5.15 -16.82 4.43
C PHE A 10 -6.23 -16.45 5.46
N ASN A 11 -5.93 -16.71 6.74
CA ASN A 11 -6.75 -16.20 7.83
C ASN A 11 -6.48 -14.70 8.01
N ILE A 12 -7.52 -13.88 7.85
CA ILE A 12 -7.45 -12.44 8.09
C ILE A 12 -6.95 -12.21 9.54
N PRO A 13 -5.78 -11.59 9.74
CA PRO A 13 -5.26 -11.35 11.08
C PRO A 13 -6.17 -10.39 11.85
N SER A 14 -6.15 -10.47 13.18
CA SER A 14 -6.96 -9.61 14.05
C SER A 14 -6.53 -8.13 14.06
N GLN A 15 -5.42 -7.82 13.41
CA GLN A 15 -4.83 -6.48 13.29
C GLN A 15 -4.25 -6.31 11.87
N PRO A 16 -4.05 -5.06 11.39
CA PRO A 16 -3.36 -4.82 10.12
C PRO A 16 -1.96 -5.46 10.08
N VAL A 17 -1.61 -6.09 8.95
CA VAL A 17 -0.22 -6.51 8.69
C VAL A 17 0.57 -5.28 8.26
N VAL A 18 1.75 -5.08 8.86
CA VAL A 18 2.59 -3.91 8.61
C VAL A 18 3.98 -4.35 8.16
N PHE A 19 4.43 -3.77 7.06
CA PHE A 19 5.80 -3.84 6.55
C PHE A 19 6.18 -2.46 6.03
N THR A 20 7.44 -2.30 5.63
CA THR A 20 7.94 -1.02 5.10
C THR A 20 8.66 -1.22 3.78
N LYS A 21 8.62 -0.19 2.93
CA LYS A 21 9.50 -0.03 1.77
C LYS A 21 10.40 1.17 2.05
N PRO A 22 11.73 1.06 1.91
CA PRO A 22 12.65 2.16 2.17
C PRO A 22 12.47 3.26 1.14
N ALA A 23 12.88 4.50 1.48
CA ALA A 23 12.76 5.65 0.60
C ALA A 23 13.46 5.44 -0.77
N ASP A 24 14.54 4.66 -0.80
CA ASP A 24 15.29 4.35 -2.03
C ASP A 24 14.48 3.50 -3.04
N SER A 25 13.38 2.88 -2.61
CA SER A 25 12.47 2.16 -3.52
C SER A 25 11.49 3.08 -4.26
N ILE A 26 11.44 4.37 -3.92
CA ILE A 26 10.51 5.32 -4.56
C ILE A 26 10.94 5.57 -6.02
N ALA A 27 9.98 5.46 -6.93
CA ALA A 27 10.12 5.91 -8.31
C ALA A 27 9.41 7.25 -8.49
N ALA A 28 9.93 8.13 -9.37
CA ALA A 28 9.20 9.35 -9.70
C ALA A 28 7.97 9.03 -10.58
N PRO A 29 6.99 9.94 -10.64
CA PRO A 29 5.86 9.79 -11.54
C PRO A 29 6.33 9.63 -12.99
N PHE A 30 5.77 8.63 -13.67
CA PHE A 30 6.05 8.31 -15.07
C PHE A 30 7.47 7.79 -15.36
N ASP A 31 8.27 7.48 -14.33
CA ASP A 31 9.54 6.79 -14.52
C ASP A 31 9.32 5.37 -15.06
N ASP A 32 10.25 4.94 -15.91
CA ASP A 32 10.35 3.54 -16.31
C ASP A 32 10.76 2.69 -15.10
N ILE A 33 10.03 1.60 -14.87
CA ILE A 33 10.35 0.65 -13.82
C ILE A 33 11.28 -0.43 -14.38
N HIS A 34 12.47 -0.54 -13.82
CA HIS A 34 13.39 -1.60 -14.18
C HIS A 34 12.88 -2.96 -13.69
N VAL A 35 12.74 -3.91 -14.61
CA VAL A 35 12.39 -5.30 -14.30
C VAL A 35 13.68 -6.07 -14.02
N TYR A 36 14.03 -6.19 -12.74
CA TYR A 36 15.19 -6.97 -12.29
C TYR A 36 15.05 -8.44 -12.65
N ALA A 37 16.15 -9.09 -13.02
CA ALA A 37 16.18 -10.52 -13.37
C ALA A 37 15.65 -11.39 -12.21
N GLU A 38 15.98 -11.00 -10.99
CA GLU A 38 15.54 -11.62 -9.73
C GLU A 38 14.01 -11.58 -9.55
N ALA A 39 13.36 -10.53 -10.04
CA ALA A 39 11.91 -10.35 -9.92
C ALA A 39 11.15 -10.88 -11.15
N GLN A 40 11.80 -11.01 -12.30
CA GLN A 40 11.16 -11.19 -13.61
C GLN A 40 10.18 -12.37 -13.68
N SER A 41 10.43 -13.45 -12.94
CA SER A 41 9.59 -14.64 -12.94
C SER A 41 8.21 -14.41 -12.30
N GLN A 42 8.12 -13.52 -11.33
CA GLN A 42 6.89 -13.25 -10.57
C GLN A 42 6.79 -11.78 -10.13
N LEU A 43 7.13 -10.85 -11.02
CA LEU A 43 6.93 -9.44 -10.81
C LEU A 43 5.43 -9.15 -10.88
N ASP A 44 4.92 -8.46 -9.87
CA ASP A 44 3.51 -8.20 -9.73
C ASP A 44 3.22 -6.73 -9.36
N TYR A 45 2.04 -6.27 -9.73
CA TYR A 45 1.54 -4.92 -9.45
C TYR A 45 0.45 -4.95 -8.39
N GLU A 46 0.38 -3.90 -7.57
CA GLU A 46 -0.67 -3.72 -6.58
C GLU A 46 -1.02 -2.23 -6.56
N GLY A 47 -2.06 -1.82 -7.29
CA GLY A 47 -2.56 -0.45 -7.19
C GLY A 47 -3.15 -0.22 -5.80
N GLU A 48 -2.74 0.86 -5.15
CA GLU A 48 -3.10 1.15 -3.76
C GLU A 48 -3.55 2.60 -3.55
N LEU A 49 -4.52 2.78 -2.64
CA LEU A 49 -4.79 4.09 -2.05
C LEU A 49 -3.73 4.40 -1.00
N CYS A 50 -3.02 5.51 -1.17
CA CYS A 50 -2.07 6.01 -0.19
C CYS A 50 -2.63 7.24 0.54
N PHE A 51 -2.42 7.31 1.85
CA PHE A 51 -2.64 8.52 2.64
C PHE A 51 -1.32 9.05 3.20
N ILE A 52 -1.22 10.36 3.40
CA ILE A 52 -0.01 11.05 3.84
C ILE A 52 -0.23 11.66 5.20
N PHE A 53 0.66 11.38 6.14
CA PHE A 53 0.69 12.06 7.44
C PHE A 53 1.09 13.53 7.24
N GLY A 54 0.33 14.46 7.84
CA GLY A 54 0.61 15.90 7.78
C GLY A 54 1.38 16.46 8.95
N LYS A 55 1.64 15.62 9.96
CA LYS A 55 2.29 15.97 11.23
C LYS A 55 2.75 14.68 11.91
N ASP A 56 3.71 14.81 12.82
CA ASP A 56 4.07 13.73 13.73
C ASP A 56 2.85 13.27 14.52
N CYS A 57 2.61 11.96 14.55
CA CYS A 57 1.45 11.34 15.17
C CYS A 57 1.88 10.22 16.11
N LYS A 58 1.39 10.25 17.36
CA LYS A 58 1.65 9.21 18.36
C LYS A 58 0.41 9.00 19.22
N ASP A 59 0.10 7.74 19.51
CA ASP A 59 -1.02 7.29 20.34
C ASP A 59 -2.38 7.91 19.92
N VAL A 60 -2.61 7.97 18.61
CA VAL A 60 -3.81 8.55 17.99
C VAL A 60 -5.01 7.61 18.20
N THR A 61 -6.21 8.17 18.40
CA THR A 61 -7.46 7.41 18.56
C THR A 61 -8.25 7.36 17.26
N GLU A 62 -9.17 6.40 17.10
CA GLU A 62 -9.99 6.33 15.87
C GLU A 62 -10.81 7.60 15.62
N SER A 63 -11.19 8.31 16.68
CA SER A 63 -11.99 9.54 16.64
C SER A 63 -11.25 10.74 16.04
N ASN A 64 -9.93 10.83 16.23
CA ASN A 64 -9.10 11.93 15.71
C ASN A 64 -8.12 11.47 14.60
N ALA A 65 -8.17 10.19 14.21
CA ALA A 65 -7.29 9.60 13.20
C ALA A 65 -7.26 10.38 11.88
N MET A 66 -8.41 10.87 11.42
CA MET A 66 -8.48 11.56 10.14
C MET A 66 -7.80 12.95 10.17
N ASP A 67 -7.61 13.53 11.36
CA ASP A 67 -6.91 14.83 11.53
C ASP A 67 -5.39 14.72 11.32
N CYS A 68 -4.88 13.49 11.20
CA CYS A 68 -3.49 13.19 10.89
C CYS A 68 -3.21 13.24 9.39
N VAL A 69 -4.24 13.19 8.54
CA VAL A 69 -4.10 13.02 7.09
C VAL A 69 -3.95 14.38 6.40
N LEU A 70 -2.78 14.62 5.79
CA LEU A 70 -2.51 15.75 4.90
C LEU A 70 -3.29 15.65 3.60
N GLY A 71 -3.38 14.44 3.04
CA GLY A 71 -4.01 14.18 1.76
C GLY A 71 -3.80 12.75 1.30
N TYR A 72 -4.31 12.49 0.10
CA TYR A 72 -4.33 11.17 -0.52
C TYR A 72 -3.63 11.20 -1.87
N THR A 73 -3.14 10.05 -2.30
CA THR A 73 -2.61 9.84 -3.65
C THR A 73 -2.72 8.35 -3.98
N ILE A 74 -2.36 8.00 -5.19
CA ILE A 74 -2.17 6.62 -5.62
C ILE A 74 -0.72 6.21 -5.48
N GLY A 75 -0.52 4.91 -5.27
CA GLY A 75 0.76 4.24 -5.38
C GLY A 75 0.59 2.88 -6.06
N ASN A 76 1.71 2.27 -6.43
CA ASN A 76 1.73 0.88 -6.87
C ASN A 76 2.81 0.12 -6.06
N ASP A 77 2.36 -0.86 -5.25
CA ASP A 77 3.22 -1.67 -4.39
C ASP A 77 3.78 -2.87 -5.15
N LEU A 78 4.75 -2.58 -6.03
CA LEU A 78 5.40 -3.60 -6.84
C LEU A 78 6.08 -4.66 -5.97
N SER A 79 5.93 -5.91 -6.39
CA SER A 79 6.34 -7.07 -5.61
C SER A 79 7.06 -8.11 -6.48
N ALA A 80 8.25 -8.51 -6.08
CA ALA A 80 8.89 -9.74 -6.54
C ALA A 80 8.34 -10.91 -5.71
N ARG A 81 7.24 -11.51 -6.16
CA ARG A 81 6.48 -12.48 -5.35
C ARG A 81 7.30 -13.71 -4.98
N ASN A 82 8.26 -14.10 -5.80
CA ASN A 82 9.17 -15.20 -5.52
C ASN A 82 10.05 -15.01 -4.27
N TYR A 83 10.10 -13.81 -3.68
CA TYR A 83 10.86 -13.53 -2.44
C TYR A 83 10.01 -13.38 -1.17
N ILE A 84 8.68 -13.48 -1.27
CA ILE A 84 7.74 -13.34 -0.14
C ILE A 84 7.42 -14.69 0.57
N PRO A 85 7.44 -15.86 -0.08
CA PRO A 85 7.08 -17.12 0.55
C PRO A 85 7.87 -17.47 1.82
N GLN A 86 7.27 -18.33 2.65
CA GLN A 86 7.80 -18.73 3.94
C GLN A 86 9.21 -19.29 3.86
N GLU A 87 9.47 -20.12 2.85
CA GLU A 87 10.73 -20.81 2.64
C GLU A 87 11.87 -19.87 2.21
N ILE A 88 11.56 -18.66 1.74
CA ILE A 88 12.55 -17.66 1.30
C ILE A 88 12.78 -16.58 2.36
N SER A 89 11.70 -16.01 2.91
CA SER A 89 11.78 -14.84 3.79
C SER A 89 10.99 -14.97 5.09
N GLY A 90 10.38 -16.14 5.36
CA GLY A 90 9.52 -16.33 6.52
C GLY A 90 8.27 -15.45 6.48
N PHE A 91 7.73 -15.20 5.28
CA PHE A 91 6.65 -14.24 5.03
C PHE A 91 7.00 -12.76 5.27
N GLN A 92 8.28 -12.43 5.39
CA GLN A 92 8.69 -11.04 5.45
C GLN A 92 8.56 -10.39 4.07
N MET A 93 7.69 -9.40 3.95
CA MET A 93 7.27 -8.83 2.67
C MET A 93 8.19 -7.69 2.17
N SER A 94 8.87 -6.99 3.08
CA SER A 94 9.68 -5.82 2.77
C SER A 94 10.74 -6.12 1.73
N TYR A 95 11.51 -7.21 1.86
CA TYR A 95 12.59 -7.49 0.91
C TYR A 95 12.09 -7.62 -0.54
N GLY A 96 11.10 -8.48 -0.79
CA GLY A 96 10.52 -8.67 -2.13
C GLY A 96 9.78 -7.43 -2.67
N LYS A 97 9.50 -6.44 -1.81
CA LYS A 97 8.83 -5.19 -2.18
C LYS A 97 9.78 -3.99 -2.24
N SER A 98 11.07 -4.13 -1.99
CA SER A 98 11.97 -2.98 -1.77
C SER A 98 13.08 -2.82 -2.79
N PHE A 99 12.96 -3.42 -3.98
CA PHE A 99 13.92 -3.17 -5.06
C PHE A 99 13.81 -1.70 -5.50
N ASN A 100 14.86 -1.14 -6.10
CA ASN A 100 14.82 0.28 -6.51
C ASN A 100 13.65 0.48 -7.48
N ALA A 101 12.96 1.62 -7.33
CA ALA A 101 11.75 1.96 -8.09
C ALA A 101 10.53 1.04 -7.86
N PHE A 102 10.51 0.13 -6.86
CA PHE A 102 9.32 -0.70 -6.58
C PHE A 102 8.21 0.02 -5.81
N ALA A 103 8.37 1.30 -5.45
CA ALA A 103 7.36 2.13 -4.79
C ALA A 103 6.99 3.39 -5.64
N PRO A 104 6.54 3.25 -6.90
CA PRO A 104 6.00 4.37 -7.65
C PRO A 104 4.80 4.99 -6.90
N PHE A 105 4.87 6.30 -6.68
CA PHE A 105 3.94 7.06 -5.84
C PHE A 105 3.88 8.51 -6.36
N ARG A 106 2.70 9.16 -6.33
CA ARG A 106 2.34 10.46 -7.01
C ARG A 106 1.86 10.24 -8.46
N PRO A 107 1.25 11.24 -9.15
CA PRO A 107 1.80 12.58 -9.38
C PRO A 107 1.33 13.70 -8.43
N TYR A 108 0.19 13.55 -7.75
CA TYR A 108 -0.39 14.63 -6.94
C TYR A 108 -0.81 14.13 -5.56
N ILE A 109 -0.67 14.99 -4.55
CA ILE A 109 -1.34 14.82 -3.26
C ILE A 109 -2.64 15.61 -3.31
N VAL A 110 -3.77 14.93 -3.17
CA VAL A 110 -5.11 15.51 -3.22
C VAL A 110 -5.60 15.78 -1.81
N HIS A 111 -6.03 17.00 -1.55
CA HIS A 111 -6.50 17.43 -0.24
C HIS A 111 -7.80 16.69 0.17
N PRO A 112 -8.00 16.32 1.45
CA PRO A 112 -9.17 15.54 1.88
C PRO A 112 -10.52 16.17 1.52
N ARG A 113 -10.63 17.50 1.54
CA ARG A 113 -11.85 18.23 1.13
C ARG A 113 -12.26 17.98 -0.32
N ILE A 114 -11.32 17.68 -1.21
CA ILE A 114 -11.61 17.37 -2.63
C ILE A 114 -11.99 15.89 -2.76
N VAL A 115 -11.30 15.01 -2.02
CA VAL A 115 -11.55 13.56 -2.06
C VAL A 115 -12.91 13.19 -1.46
N GLY A 116 -13.35 13.88 -0.40
CA GLY A 116 -14.55 13.48 0.34
C GLY A 116 -14.28 12.27 1.23
N ASP A 117 -15.11 11.24 1.16
CA ASP A 117 -14.87 9.99 1.89
C ASP A 117 -13.86 9.11 1.13
N PRO A 118 -12.66 8.88 1.67
CA PRO A 118 -11.63 8.06 1.01
C PRO A 118 -12.01 6.58 0.90
N HIS A 119 -13.09 6.13 1.53
CA HIS A 119 -13.60 4.76 1.44
C HIS A 119 -14.79 4.62 0.48
N GLN A 120 -15.03 5.62 -0.37
CA GLN A 120 -16.04 5.60 -1.45
C GLN A 120 -15.39 5.86 -2.82
N LEU A 121 -14.10 5.54 -2.94
CA LEU A 121 -13.32 5.67 -4.17
C LEU A 121 -13.24 4.35 -4.93
N GLN A 122 -13.18 4.44 -6.26
CA GLN A 122 -12.84 3.34 -7.16
C GLN A 122 -11.34 3.35 -7.43
N LEU A 123 -10.71 2.19 -7.32
CA LEU A 123 -9.29 1.96 -7.58
C LEU A 123 -9.16 0.99 -8.75
N THR A 124 -8.54 1.45 -9.84
CA THR A 124 -8.38 0.67 -11.05
C THR A 124 -6.91 0.61 -11.45
N THR A 125 -6.39 -0.61 -11.65
CA THR A 125 -5.04 -0.84 -12.20
C THR A 125 -5.17 -1.37 -13.62
N LYS A 126 -4.42 -0.78 -14.56
CA LYS A 126 -4.39 -1.20 -15.97
C LYS A 126 -2.98 -1.57 -16.39
N VAL A 127 -2.85 -2.65 -17.16
CA VAL A 127 -1.59 -3.06 -17.80
C VAL A 127 -1.84 -3.18 -19.29
N ASN A 128 -1.09 -2.44 -20.10
CA ASN A 128 -1.29 -2.37 -21.56
C ASN A 128 -2.73 -2.02 -21.97
N GLY A 129 -3.40 -1.18 -21.17
CA GLY A 129 -4.79 -0.77 -21.40
C GLY A 129 -5.85 -1.75 -20.87
N GLU A 130 -5.48 -2.98 -20.52
CA GLU A 130 -6.38 -3.98 -19.95
C GLU A 130 -6.56 -3.76 -18.45
N ILE A 131 -7.81 -3.83 -17.96
CA ILE A 131 -8.12 -3.74 -16.53
C ILE A 131 -7.66 -5.03 -15.86
N ARG A 132 -6.87 -4.87 -14.79
CA ARG A 132 -6.30 -5.97 -14.00
C ARG A 132 -6.76 -5.99 -12.54
N GLN A 133 -7.09 -4.82 -12.01
CA GLN A 133 -7.74 -4.65 -10.71
C GLN A 133 -8.81 -3.59 -10.87
N ASP A 134 -9.98 -3.79 -10.27
CA ASP A 134 -11.08 -2.82 -10.30
C ASP A 134 -11.91 -2.92 -9.02
N GLU A 135 -11.43 -2.24 -7.97
CA GLU A 135 -11.88 -2.45 -6.60
C GLU A 135 -12.40 -1.18 -5.95
N LYS A 136 -13.32 -1.33 -4.99
CA LYS A 136 -13.77 -0.20 -4.17
C LYS A 136 -12.98 -0.14 -2.87
N THR A 137 -12.58 1.07 -2.51
CA THR A 137 -11.97 1.35 -1.19
C THR A 137 -12.96 1.11 -0.02
N SER A 138 -14.26 0.99 -0.31
CA SER A 138 -15.28 0.52 0.65
C SER A 138 -15.03 -0.90 1.15
N ASP A 139 -14.22 -1.67 0.43
CA ASP A 139 -14.00 -3.09 0.68
C ASP A 139 -12.69 -3.34 1.45
N MET A 140 -11.98 -2.27 1.82
CA MET A 140 -10.86 -2.35 2.76
C MET A 140 -11.34 -2.99 4.08
N ILE A 141 -10.67 -4.07 4.50
CA ILE A 141 -10.92 -4.78 5.76
C ILE A 141 -10.73 -3.84 6.95
N TRP A 142 -9.63 -3.09 6.93
CA TRP A 142 -9.31 -2.07 7.92
C TRP A 142 -9.42 -0.68 7.28
N LYS A 143 -10.26 0.17 7.86
CA LYS A 143 -10.41 1.57 7.42
C LYS A 143 -9.22 2.41 7.87
N ILE A 144 -8.96 3.53 7.20
CA ILE A 144 -7.85 4.45 7.54
C ILE A 144 -7.93 4.87 9.03
N ARG A 145 -9.15 5.09 9.53
CA ARG A 145 -9.40 5.40 10.95
C ARG A 145 -8.98 4.31 11.93
N GLN A 146 -8.87 3.06 11.49
CA GLN A 146 -8.41 1.91 12.29
C GLN A 146 -6.89 1.68 12.09
N ILE A 147 -6.38 1.94 10.89
CA ILE A 147 -4.95 1.80 10.55
C ILE A 147 -4.10 2.81 11.32
N ILE A 148 -4.50 4.09 11.35
CA ILE A 148 -3.69 5.17 11.98
C ILE A 148 -3.42 4.90 13.49
N PRO A 149 -4.43 4.58 14.32
CA PRO A 149 -4.19 4.20 15.72
C PRO A 149 -3.29 2.98 15.88
N HIS A 150 -3.36 2.02 14.95
CA HIS A 150 -2.49 0.85 14.98
C HIS A 150 -1.03 1.24 14.71
N LEU A 151 -0.77 2.07 13.69
CA LEU A 151 0.58 2.50 13.31
C LEU A 151 1.24 3.42 14.34
N THR A 152 0.45 4.24 15.04
CA THR A 152 0.94 5.27 15.97
C THR A 152 1.00 4.81 17.42
N ARG A 153 0.62 3.57 17.73
CA ARG A 153 0.62 3.03 19.10
C ARG A 153 2.04 2.88 19.63
N SER A 154 2.35 3.58 20.72
CA SER A 154 3.65 3.58 21.39
C SER A 154 4.82 4.03 20.51
N ARG A 155 4.57 4.59 19.32
CA ARG A 155 5.57 5.02 18.34
C ARG A 155 5.08 6.25 17.58
N THR A 156 5.96 7.22 17.38
CA THR A 156 5.70 8.34 16.47
C THR A 156 5.85 7.88 15.02
N VAL A 157 4.90 8.29 14.19
CA VAL A 157 4.94 8.19 12.72
C VAL A 157 4.92 9.59 12.14
#